data_AF-A0A1L3JIX6-F1
#
_entry.id   AF-A0A1L3JIX6-F1
#
_cell.length_a   1.000
_cell.length_b   1.000
_cell.length_c   1.000
_cell.angle_alpha   90.00
_cell.angle_beta   90.00
_cell.angle_gamma   90.00
#
_symmetry.space_group_name_H-M   'P 1'
#
loop_
_entity.id
_entity.type
_entity.pdbx_description
1 polymer ?
#
loop_
_entity_poly.entity_id
_entity_poly.type
_entity_poly.pdbx_seq_one_letter_code
_entity_poly.pdbx_strand_id
1 'polypeptide(L)' 'MLKFVKKHMESIIGIEIYPIISLIIFFTFFVVLFWWVFTAKKEYINKVSQLPLND' A
#
# COMPACT_ATOMS: atom_id res chain seq x y z
N MET A 1 -20.86 -24.12 1.17
CA MET A 1 -19.76 -23.65 0.31
C MET A 1 -18.52 -23.30 1.12
N LEU A 2 -18.53 -22.23 1.94
CA LEU A 2 -17.37 -21.79 2.76
C LEU A 2 -16.87 -22.84 3.78
N LYS A 3 -17.75 -23.70 4.30
CA LYS A 3 -17.39 -24.76 5.26
C LYS A 3 -16.39 -25.79 4.71
N PHE A 4 -16.42 -26.09 3.41
CA PHE A 4 -15.53 -27.09 2.80
C PHE A 4 -14.11 -26.53 2.61
N VAL A 5 -14.01 -25.26 2.21
CA VAL A 5 -12.74 -24.55 2.03
C VAL A 5 -12.06 -24.31 3.38
N LYS A 6 -12.79 -23.87 4.39
CA LYS A 6 -12.26 -23.63 5.75
C LYS A 6 -11.60 -24.89 6.35
N LYS A 7 -12.23 -26.05 6.19
CA LYS A 7 -11.70 -27.33 6.69
C LYS A 7 -10.42 -27.78 5.97
N HIS A 8 -10.30 -27.49 4.66
CA HIS A 8 -9.07 -27.73 3.91
C HIS A 8 -7.96 -26.74 4.31
N MET A 9 -8.31 -25.47 4.50
CA MET A 9 -7.36 -24.44 4.93
C MET A 9 -6.84 -24.70 6.35
N GLU A 10 -7.69 -25.12 7.29
CA GLU A 10 -7.29 -25.50 8.66
C GLU A 10 -6.37 -26.73 8.70
N SER A 11 -6.43 -27.61 7.70
CA SER A 11 -5.50 -28.74 7.60
C SER A 11 -4.08 -28.33 7.18
N ILE A 12 -3.93 -27.11 6.63
CA ILE A 12 -2.64 -26.57 6.21
C ILE A 12 -1.98 -25.94 7.44
N ILE A 13 -1.00 -26.64 8.00
CA ILE A 13 -0.19 -26.14 9.11
C ILE A 13 0.48 -24.82 8.67
N GLY A 14 0.25 -23.75 9.44
CA GLY A 14 0.81 -22.42 9.15
C GLY A 14 0.02 -21.54 8.18
N ILE A 15 -1.20 -21.92 7.78
CA ILE A 15 -2.05 -21.12 6.88
C ILE A 15 -2.32 -19.69 7.40
N GLU A 16 -2.28 -19.50 8.72
CA GLU A 16 -2.54 -18.24 9.41
C GLU A 16 -1.47 -17.17 9.14
N ILE A 17 -0.27 -17.58 8.72
CA ILE A 17 0.84 -16.67 8.42
C ILE A 17 0.60 -15.91 7.11
N TYR A 18 -0.08 -16.53 6.13
CA TYR A 18 -0.29 -15.91 4.81
C TYR A 18 -1.10 -14.61 4.88
N PRO A 19 -2.24 -14.52 5.60
CA PRO A 19 -2.95 -13.26 5.80
C PRO A 19 -2.11 -12.17 6.48
N ILE A 20 -1.33 -12.54 7.51
CA ILE A 20 -0.51 -11.57 8.27
C ILE A 20 0.60 -11.00 7.38
N ILE A 21 1.32 -11.85 6.65
CA ILE A 21 2.37 -11.41 5.71
C ILE A 21 1.77 -10.55 4.60
N SER A 22 0.62 -10.95 4.05
CA SER A 22 -0.07 -10.19 3.00
C SER A 22 -0.45 -8.80 3.49
N LEU A 23 -0.96 -8.70 4.72
CA LEU A 23 -1.30 -7.42 5.35
C LEU A 23 -0.06 -6.54 5.55
N ILE A 24 1.04 -7.11 6.05
CA ILE A 24 2.30 -6.37 6.28
C ILE A 24 2.88 -5.86 4.96
N ILE A 25 2.94 -6.70 3.93
CA ILE A 25 3.46 -6.31 2.61
C ILE A 25 2.58 -5.22 1.99
N PHE A 26 1.27 -5.41 1.99
CA PHE A 26 0.31 -4.43 1.49
C PHE A 26 0.47 -3.10 2.24
N PHE A 27 0.42 -3.11 3.57
CA PHE A 27 0.56 -1.92 4.39
C PHE A 27 1.89 -1.20 4.17
N THR A 28 3.00 -1.95 4.15
CA THR A 28 4.35 -1.39 3.93
C THR A 28 4.46 -0.75 2.55
N PHE A 29 3.92 -1.39 1.51
CA PHE A 29 3.87 -0.82 0.17
C PHE A 29 3.16 0.53 0.16
N PHE A 30 2.01 0.65 0.84
CA PHE A 30 1.31 1.94 0.95
C PHE A 30 2.09 2.98 1.74
N VAL A 31 2.77 2.62 2.84
CA VAL A 31 3.62 3.54 3.60
C VAL A 31 4.75 4.12 2.72
N VAL A 32 5.43 3.26 1.96
CA VAL A 32 6.48 3.68 1.02
C VAL A 32 5.90 4.55 -0.10
N LEU A 33 4.74 4.19 -0.64
CA LEU A 33 4.06 4.97 -1.67
C LEU A 33 3.70 6.37 -1.17
N PHE A 34 3.15 6.48 0.05
CA PHE A 34 2.87 7.79 0.65
C PHE A 34 4.14 8.61 0.84
N TRP A 35 5.22 8.00 1.36
CA TRP A 35 6.51 8.67 1.48
C TRP A 35 7.01 9.23 0.14
N TRP A 36 6.92 8.42 -0.92
CA TRP A 36 7.31 8.84 -2.27
C TRP A 36 6.44 9.98 -2.80
N VAL A 37 5.12 9.91 -2.61
CA VAL A 37 4.17 10.95 -3.03
C VAL A 37 4.44 12.29 -2.32
N PHE A 38 4.73 12.28 -1.01
CA PHE A 38 5.07 13.51 -0.28
C PHE A 38 6.37 14.16 -0.78
N THR A 39 7.31 13.35 -1.28
CA THR A 39 8.58 13.84 -1.83
C THR A 39 8.40 14.36 -3.26
N ALA A 40 7.72 13.61 -4.12
CA ALA A 40 7.55 13.91 -5.54
C ALA A 40 6.76 15.20 -5.82
N LYS A 41 5.77 15.55 -4.97
CA LYS A 41 4.93 16.74 -5.19
C LYS A 41 5.65 18.07 -5.03
N LYS A 42 6.77 18.12 -4.30
CA LYS A 42 7.42 19.39 -3.92
C LYS A 42 8.13 20.07 -5.08
N GLU A 43 8.77 19.30 -5.96
CA GLU A 43 9.59 19.84 -7.04
C GLU A 43 8.75 20.47 -8.16
N TYR A 44 7.66 19.81 -8.54
CA TYR A 44 6.72 20.33 -9.53
C TYR A 44 5.94 21.55 -9.03
N ILE A 45 5.44 21.51 -7.78
CA ILE A 45 4.67 22.62 -7.20
C ILE A 45 5.54 23.86 -7.00
N ASN A 46 6.79 23.71 -6.55
CA ASN A 46 7.68 24.87 -6.41
C ASN A 46 7.98 25.55 -7.75
N LYS A 47 8.18 24.77 -8.82
CA LYS A 47 8.46 25.32 -10.15
C LYS A 47 7.28 26.11 -10.72
N VAL A 48 6.06 25.64 -10.50
CA VAL A 48 4.83 26.30 -10.99
C VAL A 48 4.43 27.46 -10.06
N SER A 49 4.65 27.34 -8.75
CA SER A 49 4.38 28.41 -7.78
C SER A 49 5.25 29.67 -7.98
N GLN A 50 6.37 29.55 -8.69
CA GLN A 50 7.25 30.68 -9.04
C GLN A 50 6.90 31.31 -10.38
N LEU A 51 5.98 30.72 -11.15
CA LEU A 51 5.46 31.36 -12.35
C LEU A 51 4.55 32.51 -11.93
N PRO A 52 4.72 33.72 -12.50
CA PRO A 52 3.84 34.83 -12.20
C PRO A 52 2.40 34.45 -12.53
N LEU A 53 1.49 34.63 -11.56
CA LEU A 53 0.05 34.33 -11.66
C LEU A 53 -0.70 35.38 -12.49
N ASN A 54 -0.07 35.96 -13.51
CA ASN A 54 -0.59 37.12 -14.23
C ASN A 54 -0.74 36.80 -15.72
N ASP A 55 -1.99 36.65 -16.14
CA ASP A 55 -2.61 37.57 -17.09
C ASP A 55 -3.76 38.30 -16.36
#